data_AF-A0A7S3JQT5-F1
#
_entry.id   AF-A0A7S3JQT5-F1
#
_cell.length_a   1.000
_cell.length_b   1.000
_cell.length_c   1.000
_cell.angle_alpha   90.00
_cell.angle_beta   90.00
_cell.angle_gamma   90.00
#
_symmetry.space_group_name_H-M   'P 1'
#
loop_
_entity.id
_entity.type
_entity.pdbx_description
1 polymer ?
#
loop_
_entity_poly.entity_id
_entity_poly.type
_entity_poly.pdbx_seq_one_letter_code
_entity_poly.pdbx_strand_id
1 'polypeptide(L)'
;SFAIITAHQAAGRVSEALLTPLENLEYDSFFTCVFVQIFIPETKLAAFVAGRDRYCCFFTSLGDDLTLNHRPSVQEEGGTHWLLPKLHENNAPANTIGSYMKALQLGCGGQVRYQDVAIPDLPHEINANGLRSGAINTLAVSLPLEIATLTTGHTVSNKISAFFDYVEPNRPYLMCGAVILGGWTSFPWGQCGRGPVPASIDPLLECNNVTSENIENFIDELFHIDFEPPQFLKSGSLRPVLSHACASLIMYYEDRYRSGEMHDVLKNMRDTWALIFKVDPGSAHDTLISTSSLIKVKFEYDNLHLLSPPTQPLSEPVISTIQNMCSLVQKQITTITALEKKLEVTNVGLTHAISRVDSVSQKLEQALTSFESSMLSAAPANSVERTVEPISVLSAAPANSVEPTVEPISVLTAAPANSVEPTVKPILSKRPFSCTVEPILSKRSLSSTFLVPQVGESKKH
;
A
#
# COMPACT_ATOMS: atom_id res chain seq x y z
N SER A 1 -10.26 12.14 -11.64
CA SER A 1 -9.40 11.06 -12.17
C SER A 1 -10.10 9.72 -12.09
N PHE A 2 -10.48 9.26 -10.88
CA PHE A 2 -11.03 7.91 -10.65
C PHE A 2 -12.12 7.47 -11.63
N ALA A 3 -13.17 8.26 -11.82
CA ALA A 3 -14.25 7.94 -12.75
C ALA A 3 -13.78 7.71 -14.21
N ILE A 4 -12.75 8.42 -14.67
CA ILE A 4 -12.18 8.25 -16.01
C ILE A 4 -11.42 6.92 -16.10
N ILE A 5 -10.62 6.58 -15.09
CA ILE A 5 -9.87 5.32 -15.03
C ILE A 5 -10.81 4.12 -14.93
N THR A 6 -11.84 4.20 -14.08
CA THR A 6 -12.88 3.18 -13.97
C THR A 6 -13.58 2.97 -15.31
N ALA A 7 -13.98 4.04 -16.00
CA ALA A 7 -14.61 3.94 -17.32
C ALA A 7 -13.66 3.40 -18.40
N HIS A 8 -12.39 3.79 -18.38
CA HIS A 8 -11.37 3.33 -19.32
C HIS A 8 -11.10 1.83 -19.16
N GLN A 9 -10.76 1.39 -17.95
CA GLN A 9 -10.47 -0.02 -17.66
C GLN A 9 -11.71 -0.90 -17.81
N ALA A 10 -12.91 -0.37 -17.55
CA ALA A 10 -14.14 -1.11 -17.83
C ALA A 10 -14.36 -1.38 -19.32
N ALA A 11 -13.77 -0.57 -20.22
CA ALA A 11 -13.98 -0.64 -21.68
C ALA A 11 -15.46 -0.78 -22.11
N GLY A 12 -16.38 -0.26 -21.28
CA GLY A 12 -17.84 -0.34 -21.43
C GLY A 12 -18.42 1.03 -21.76
N ARG A 13 -19.75 1.17 -21.81
CA ARG A 13 -20.33 2.52 -21.87
C ARG A 13 -20.12 3.19 -20.52
N VAL A 14 -19.84 4.49 -20.56
CA VAL A 14 -19.51 5.27 -19.36
C VAL A 14 -20.62 5.22 -18.33
N SER A 15 -21.89 5.33 -18.73
CA SER A 15 -23.02 5.21 -17.81
C SER A 15 -23.08 3.87 -17.09
N GLU A 16 -22.62 2.79 -17.72
CA GLU A 16 -22.67 1.44 -17.18
C GLU A 16 -21.55 1.24 -16.15
N ALA A 17 -20.33 1.67 -16.47
CA ALA A 17 -19.18 1.55 -15.57
C ALA A 17 -19.31 2.42 -14.31
N LEU A 18 -19.92 3.60 -14.42
CA LEU A 18 -20.02 4.56 -13.32
C LEU A 18 -21.16 4.30 -12.35
N LEU A 19 -22.22 3.64 -12.82
CA LEU A 19 -23.36 3.23 -12.00
C LEU A 19 -23.15 1.81 -11.48
N THR A 20 -21.95 1.53 -10.98
CA THR A 20 -21.59 0.25 -10.41
C THR A 20 -21.79 0.27 -8.89
N PRO A 21 -22.66 -0.58 -8.33
CA PRO A 21 -22.73 -0.84 -6.90
C PRO A 21 -21.45 -1.49 -6.37
N LEU A 22 -21.04 -1.17 -5.14
CA LEU A 22 -19.94 -1.84 -4.45
C LEU A 22 -20.20 -3.33 -4.24
N GLU A 23 -21.47 -3.72 -4.13
CA GLU A 23 -21.93 -5.09 -4.03
C GLU A 23 -21.56 -5.93 -5.27
N ASN A 24 -21.32 -5.29 -6.41
CA ASN A 24 -20.93 -5.96 -7.65
C ASN A 24 -19.41 -6.11 -7.81
N LEU A 25 -18.63 -5.52 -6.90
CA LEU A 25 -17.18 -5.64 -6.92
C LEU A 25 -16.76 -6.90 -6.16
N GLU A 26 -15.86 -7.66 -6.76
CA GLU A 26 -15.25 -8.83 -6.16
C GLU A 26 -13.73 -8.71 -6.27
N TYR A 27 -13.03 -8.74 -5.14
CA TYR A 27 -11.59 -8.86 -5.15
C TYR A 27 -11.19 -10.32 -5.39
N ASP A 28 -10.42 -10.56 -6.44
CA ASP A 28 -9.90 -11.88 -6.78
C ASP A 28 -8.43 -11.95 -6.36
N SER A 29 -8.12 -12.83 -5.40
CA SER A 29 -6.77 -13.00 -4.88
C SER A 29 -5.83 -13.76 -5.81
N PHE A 30 -6.35 -14.52 -6.78
CA PHE A 30 -5.54 -15.24 -7.75
C PHE A 30 -5.00 -14.30 -8.83
N PHE A 31 -5.86 -13.40 -9.32
CA PHE A 31 -5.52 -12.37 -10.30
C PHE A 31 -5.08 -11.04 -9.68
N THR A 32 -5.22 -10.90 -8.37
CA THR A 32 -4.88 -9.71 -7.57
C THR A 32 -5.52 -8.43 -8.13
N CYS A 33 -6.79 -8.51 -8.50
CA CYS A 33 -7.53 -7.43 -9.15
C CYS A 33 -8.99 -7.38 -8.68
N VAL A 34 -9.71 -6.33 -9.06
CA VAL A 34 -11.14 -6.21 -8.77
C VAL A 34 -11.93 -6.58 -10.02
N PHE A 35 -12.72 -7.64 -9.96
CA PHE A 35 -13.73 -7.90 -10.98
C PHE A 35 -15.02 -7.15 -10.65
N VAL A 36 -15.70 -6.70 -11.69
CA VAL A 36 -17.00 -6.04 -11.57
C VAL A 36 -17.98 -6.63 -12.56
N GLN A 37 -19.16 -6.98 -12.05
CA GLN A 37 -20.29 -7.29 -12.89
C GLN A 37 -21.06 -6.01 -13.22
N ILE A 38 -21.00 -5.60 -14.48
CA ILE A 38 -21.67 -4.41 -15.01
C ILE A 38 -22.99 -4.87 -15.64
N PHE A 39 -24.11 -4.47 -15.02
CA PHE A 39 -25.44 -4.80 -15.50
C PHE A 39 -25.81 -3.88 -16.67
N ILE A 40 -25.79 -4.46 -17.86
CA ILE A 40 -26.32 -3.93 -19.11
C ILE A 40 -27.39 -4.94 -19.59
N PRO A 41 -28.14 -4.71 -20.68
CA PRO A 41 -29.11 -5.70 -21.18
C PRO A 41 -28.54 -7.13 -21.36
N GLU A 42 -27.22 -7.26 -21.54
CA GLU A 42 -26.44 -8.49 -21.46
C GLU A 42 -25.28 -8.33 -20.46
N THR A 43 -25.34 -8.94 -19.29
CA THR A 43 -24.34 -8.72 -18.22
C THR A 43 -22.88 -8.82 -18.70
N LYS A 44 -22.09 -7.77 -18.41
CA LYS A 44 -20.67 -7.69 -18.76
C LYS A 44 -19.80 -7.89 -17.51
N LEU A 45 -18.73 -8.67 -17.63
CA LEU A 45 -17.67 -8.72 -16.62
C LEU A 45 -16.51 -7.82 -17.05
N ALA A 46 -15.99 -7.00 -16.14
CA ALA A 46 -14.77 -6.21 -16.35
C ALA A 46 -13.80 -6.40 -15.19
N ALA A 47 -12.53 -6.06 -15.40
CA ALA A 47 -11.48 -6.18 -14.40
C ALA A 47 -10.74 -4.85 -14.24
N PHE A 48 -10.56 -4.43 -12.99
CA PHE A 48 -9.79 -3.26 -12.60
C PHE A 48 -8.47 -3.70 -11.97
N VAL A 49 -7.37 -3.21 -12.53
CA VAL A 49 -6.02 -3.67 -12.22
C VAL A 49 -5.11 -2.52 -11.78
N ALA A 50 -3.98 -2.89 -11.17
CA ALA A 50 -2.91 -1.95 -10.92
C ALA A 50 -2.36 -1.41 -12.24
N GLY A 51 -2.15 -0.10 -12.28
CA GLY A 51 -1.58 0.57 -13.44
C GLY A 51 -0.07 0.46 -13.45
N ARG A 52 0.52 0.50 -14.63
CA ARG A 52 1.98 0.60 -14.81
C ARG A 52 2.55 1.84 -14.13
N ASP A 53 1.78 2.92 -14.10
CA ASP A 53 2.10 4.16 -13.42
C ASP A 53 0.90 4.67 -12.63
N ARG A 54 1.11 5.77 -11.90
CA ARG A 54 0.08 6.40 -11.05
C ARG A 54 -1.11 6.95 -11.84
N TYR A 55 -0.96 7.23 -13.13
CA TYR A 55 -1.99 7.86 -13.95
C TYR A 55 -3.00 6.85 -14.48
N CYS A 56 -2.60 5.61 -14.70
CA CYS A 56 -3.47 4.52 -15.14
C CYS A 56 -3.85 3.54 -14.03
N CYS A 57 -3.39 3.76 -12.80
CA CYS A 57 -3.64 2.85 -11.67
C CYS A 57 -5.01 3.04 -11.03
N PHE A 58 -5.81 1.97 -11.05
CA PHE A 58 -7.12 1.93 -10.39
C PHE A 58 -7.01 2.14 -8.89
N PHE A 59 -6.11 1.42 -8.20
CA PHE A 59 -5.96 1.49 -6.74
C PHE A 59 -5.52 2.88 -6.26
N THR A 60 -4.60 3.53 -6.99
CA THR A 60 -4.16 4.89 -6.66
C THR A 60 -5.31 5.89 -6.84
N SER A 61 -6.05 5.76 -7.95
CA SER A 61 -7.18 6.63 -8.21
C SER A 61 -8.34 6.42 -7.22
N LEU A 62 -8.57 5.18 -6.76
CA LEU A 62 -9.54 4.87 -5.71
C LEU A 62 -9.10 5.47 -4.37
N GLY A 63 -7.83 5.32 -4.00
CA GLY A 63 -7.28 5.91 -2.78
C GLY A 63 -7.41 7.44 -2.76
N ASP A 64 -7.16 8.10 -3.89
CA ASP A 64 -7.38 9.54 -4.06
C ASP A 64 -8.86 9.91 -3.84
N ASP A 65 -9.78 9.14 -4.44
CA ASP A 65 -11.21 9.38 -4.30
C ASP A 65 -11.67 9.24 -2.84
N LEU A 66 -11.25 8.18 -2.15
CA LEU A 66 -11.60 7.92 -0.76
C LEU A 66 -11.00 8.95 0.21
N THR A 67 -9.77 9.41 -0.04
CA THR A 67 -9.10 10.41 0.80
C THR A 67 -9.73 11.80 0.66
N LEU A 68 -10.24 12.13 -0.54
CA LEU A 68 -10.80 13.46 -0.84
C LEU A 68 -12.30 13.55 -0.62
N ASN A 69 -13.02 12.45 -0.81
CA ASN A 69 -14.47 12.43 -0.75
C ASN A 69 -14.92 11.63 0.47
N HIS A 70 -15.37 12.36 1.50
CA HIS A 70 -16.19 11.73 2.53
C HIS A 70 -17.41 11.10 1.90
N ARG A 71 -17.58 9.79 2.12
CA ARG A 71 -18.82 9.10 1.82
C ARG A 71 -19.77 9.41 2.99
N PRO A 72 -20.87 10.16 2.79
CA PRO A 72 -21.81 10.40 3.88
C PRO A 72 -22.30 9.04 4.40
N SER A 73 -22.18 8.84 5.71
CA SER A 73 -22.53 7.60 6.44
C SER A 73 -24.04 7.32 6.51
N VAL A 74 -24.82 7.94 5.64
CA VAL A 74 -26.28 7.99 5.73
C VAL A 74 -26.86 7.77 4.36
N GLN A 75 -26.71 6.55 3.84
CA GLN A 75 -27.80 6.00 3.05
C GLN A 75 -28.76 5.30 4.02
N GLU A 76 -30.05 5.42 3.78
CA GLU A 76 -31.08 4.73 4.57
C GLU A 76 -30.71 3.25 4.72
N GLU A 77 -30.95 2.66 5.89
CA GLU A 77 -30.70 1.24 6.18
C GLU A 77 -31.16 0.36 5.01
N GLY A 78 -30.23 -0.26 4.29
CA GLY A 78 -30.50 -1.08 3.09
C GLY A 78 -30.31 -0.39 1.74
N GLY A 79 -29.72 0.81 1.69
CA GLY A 79 -29.34 1.50 0.46
C GLY A 79 -28.21 0.81 -0.33
N THR A 80 -28.19 1.02 -1.64
CA THR A 80 -27.12 0.52 -2.54
C THR A 80 -25.90 1.44 -2.49
N HIS A 81 -24.75 0.91 -2.08
CA HIS A 81 -23.54 1.70 -1.99
C HIS A 81 -22.89 1.85 -3.37
N TRP A 82 -22.86 3.05 -3.91
CA TRP A 82 -22.28 3.28 -5.23
C TRP A 82 -20.77 3.44 -5.17
N LEU A 83 -20.07 2.91 -6.18
CA LEU A 83 -18.62 3.13 -6.33
C LEU A 83 -18.31 4.64 -6.46
N LEU A 84 -19.18 5.37 -7.18
CA LEU A 84 -19.08 6.81 -7.45
C LEU A 84 -20.39 7.53 -7.07
N PRO A 85 -20.68 7.78 -5.78
CA PRO A 85 -21.97 8.31 -5.32
C PRO A 85 -22.38 9.63 -5.97
N LYS A 86 -21.43 10.58 -6.09
CA LYS A 86 -21.65 11.89 -6.73
C LYS A 86 -22.10 11.82 -8.18
N LEU A 87 -21.78 10.73 -8.89
CA LEU A 87 -22.19 10.55 -10.29
C LEU A 87 -23.53 9.82 -10.39
N HIS A 88 -23.89 8.99 -9.41
CA HIS A 88 -25.21 8.38 -9.33
C HIS A 88 -26.30 9.44 -9.09
N GLU A 89 -26.06 10.43 -8.24
CA GLU A 89 -27.01 11.53 -7.97
C GLU A 89 -27.34 12.37 -9.21
N ASN A 90 -26.61 12.18 -10.32
CA ASN A 90 -26.80 12.92 -11.54
C ASN A 90 -27.54 12.08 -12.59
N ASN A 91 -28.61 12.63 -13.17
CA ASN A 91 -29.40 11.96 -14.20
C ASN A 91 -28.63 11.69 -15.52
N ALA A 92 -27.41 12.24 -15.68
CA ALA A 92 -26.59 12.05 -16.87
C ALA A 92 -25.08 11.95 -16.55
N PRO A 93 -24.61 10.83 -15.94
CA PRO A 93 -23.23 10.70 -15.49
C PRO A 93 -22.20 10.82 -16.62
N ALA A 94 -22.52 10.32 -17.81
CA ALA A 94 -21.66 10.47 -18.99
C ALA A 94 -21.51 11.94 -19.44
N ASN A 95 -22.57 12.74 -19.34
CA ASN A 95 -22.50 14.18 -19.67
C ASN A 95 -21.67 14.93 -18.64
N THR A 96 -21.77 14.56 -17.37
CA THR A 96 -20.98 15.15 -16.28
C THR A 96 -19.49 14.89 -16.48
N ILE A 97 -19.09 13.64 -16.76
CA ILE A 97 -17.69 13.34 -17.09
C ILE A 97 -17.25 14.06 -18.36
N GLY A 98 -18.06 14.04 -19.42
CA GLY A 98 -17.74 14.76 -20.65
C GLY A 98 -17.52 16.26 -20.41
N SER A 99 -18.29 16.86 -19.51
CA SER A 99 -18.12 18.26 -19.10
C SER A 99 -16.82 18.49 -18.33
N TYR A 100 -16.45 17.59 -17.42
CA TYR A 100 -15.15 17.66 -16.74
C TYR A 100 -13.98 17.53 -17.72
N MET A 101 -14.05 16.60 -18.67
CA MET A 101 -13.00 16.42 -19.69
C MET A 101 -12.85 17.66 -20.58
N LYS A 102 -13.96 18.27 -21.02
CA LYS A 102 -13.95 19.53 -21.77
C LYS A 102 -13.41 20.69 -20.95
N ALA A 103 -13.71 20.72 -19.65
CA ALA A 103 -13.23 21.77 -18.76
C ALA A 103 -11.72 21.69 -18.50
N LEU A 104 -11.07 20.55 -18.78
CA LEU A 104 -9.62 20.39 -18.77
C LEU A 104 -8.96 20.81 -20.10
N GLN A 105 -9.72 21.12 -21.14
CA GLN A 105 -9.16 21.52 -22.44
C GLN A 105 -8.84 23.02 -22.46
N LEU A 106 -7.57 23.35 -22.71
CA LEU A 106 -7.14 24.73 -22.86
C LEU A 106 -7.77 25.36 -24.13
N GLY A 107 -8.40 26.52 -24.02
CA GLY A 107 -8.88 27.31 -25.18
C GLY A 107 -10.26 26.96 -25.76
N CYS A 108 -10.91 25.87 -25.35
CA CYS A 108 -12.22 25.45 -25.91
C CYS A 108 -13.37 25.40 -24.87
N GLY A 109 -13.23 26.11 -23.75
CA GLY A 109 -14.22 26.11 -22.67
C GLY A 109 -13.67 25.70 -21.30
N GLY A 110 -12.34 25.64 -21.14
CA GLY A 110 -11.69 25.44 -19.85
C GLY A 110 -12.24 26.41 -18.82
N GLN A 111 -12.94 25.88 -17.80
CA GLN A 111 -13.43 26.72 -16.72
C GLN A 111 -12.22 27.28 -15.98
N VAL A 112 -12.26 28.56 -15.59
CA VAL A 112 -11.16 29.24 -14.86
C VAL A 112 -10.64 28.39 -13.69
N ARG A 113 -11.53 27.67 -13.01
CA ARG A 113 -11.21 26.77 -11.89
C ARG A 113 -10.29 25.59 -12.22
N TYR A 114 -10.11 25.25 -13.50
CA TYR A 114 -9.25 24.14 -13.96
C TYR A 114 -8.06 24.63 -14.79
N GLN A 115 -7.82 25.95 -14.86
CA GLN A 115 -6.77 26.51 -15.70
C GLN A 115 -5.38 25.98 -15.31
N ASP A 116 -5.13 25.80 -14.01
CA ASP A 116 -3.85 25.31 -13.48
C ASP A 116 -3.57 23.83 -13.80
N VAL A 117 -4.60 23.09 -14.21
CA VAL A 117 -4.52 21.65 -14.54
C VAL A 117 -5.00 21.35 -15.96
N ALA A 118 -5.13 22.39 -16.79
CA ALA A 118 -5.59 22.25 -18.16
C ALA A 118 -4.50 21.62 -19.04
N ILE A 119 -4.92 20.77 -19.98
CA ILE A 119 -4.06 20.03 -20.88
C ILE A 119 -4.19 20.64 -22.28
N PRO A 120 -3.10 21.18 -22.86
CA PRO A 120 -3.15 21.88 -24.15
C PRO A 120 -3.41 20.94 -25.32
N ASP A 121 -2.92 19.70 -25.25
CA ASP A 121 -2.90 18.75 -26.37
C ASP A 121 -4.09 17.76 -26.36
N LEU A 122 -5.21 18.11 -25.71
CA LEU A 122 -6.41 17.27 -25.74
C LEU A 122 -7.12 17.36 -27.10
N PRO A 123 -7.67 16.24 -27.62
CA PRO A 123 -8.47 16.24 -28.84
C PRO A 123 -9.62 17.25 -28.79
N HIS A 124 -9.85 17.97 -29.90
CA HIS A 124 -10.90 19.00 -29.99
C HIS A 124 -12.31 18.52 -29.66
N GLU A 125 -12.62 17.24 -29.92
CA GLU A 125 -13.96 16.66 -29.70
C GLU A 125 -14.00 15.73 -28.48
N ILE A 126 -13.26 16.06 -27.42
CA ILE A 126 -13.22 15.23 -26.22
C ILE A 126 -14.61 15.06 -25.60
N ASN A 127 -14.99 13.80 -25.37
CA ASN A 127 -16.24 13.43 -24.74
C ASN A 127 -16.12 12.07 -24.05
N ALA A 128 -17.07 11.78 -23.16
CA ALA A 128 -17.08 10.54 -22.40
C ALA A 128 -17.18 9.27 -23.28
N ASN A 129 -17.92 9.32 -24.40
CA ASN A 129 -18.03 8.17 -25.31
C ASN A 129 -16.69 7.83 -25.98
N GLY A 130 -15.82 8.82 -26.17
CA GLY A 130 -14.47 8.65 -26.68
C GLY A 130 -13.60 7.73 -25.80
N LEU A 131 -13.88 7.60 -24.50
CA LEU A 131 -13.15 6.68 -23.61
C LEU A 131 -13.31 5.22 -24.04
N ARG A 132 -14.53 4.82 -24.39
CA ARG A 132 -14.82 3.45 -24.84
C ARG A 132 -14.17 3.18 -26.19
N SER A 133 -14.32 4.09 -27.16
CA SER A 133 -13.70 3.97 -28.48
C SER A 133 -12.18 3.91 -28.40
N GLY A 134 -11.58 4.73 -27.53
CA GLY A 134 -10.14 4.69 -27.26
C GLY A 134 -9.70 3.33 -26.71
N ALA A 135 -10.39 2.83 -25.68
CA ALA A 135 -10.10 1.51 -25.11
C ALA A 135 -10.22 0.39 -26.16
N ILE A 136 -11.30 0.37 -26.97
CA ILE A 136 -11.49 -0.62 -28.03
C ILE A 136 -10.34 -0.58 -29.04
N ASN A 137 -9.94 0.60 -29.50
CA ASN A 137 -8.86 0.76 -30.47
C ASN A 137 -7.52 0.29 -29.90
N THR A 138 -7.23 0.62 -28.64
CA THR A 138 -6.03 0.14 -27.94
C THR A 138 -5.99 -1.39 -27.86
N LEU A 139 -7.12 -2.02 -27.55
CA LEU A 139 -7.24 -3.48 -27.48
C LEU A 139 -7.12 -4.13 -28.86
N ALA A 140 -7.77 -3.57 -29.88
CA ALA A 140 -7.79 -4.14 -31.24
C ALA A 140 -6.42 -4.18 -31.92
N VAL A 141 -5.50 -3.27 -31.54
CA VAL A 141 -4.12 -3.27 -32.03
C VAL A 141 -3.26 -4.33 -31.32
N SER A 142 -3.65 -4.74 -30.11
CA SER A 142 -2.79 -5.47 -29.19
C SER A 142 -3.25 -6.90 -28.90
N LEU A 143 -4.50 -7.24 -29.24
CA LEU A 143 -5.13 -8.53 -28.94
C LEU A 143 -5.85 -9.12 -30.15
N PRO A 144 -6.01 -10.45 -30.18
CA PRO A 144 -6.99 -11.09 -31.05
C PRO A 144 -8.38 -10.47 -30.86
N LEU A 145 -9.12 -10.36 -31.96
CA LEU A 145 -10.44 -9.71 -31.99
C LEU A 145 -11.40 -10.36 -31.01
N GLU A 146 -11.30 -11.68 -30.81
CA GLU A 146 -12.12 -12.45 -29.90
C GLU A 146 -11.95 -11.95 -28.45
N ILE A 147 -10.70 -11.79 -28.01
CA ILE A 147 -10.37 -11.34 -26.64
C ILE A 147 -10.72 -9.86 -26.45
N ALA A 148 -10.42 -9.02 -27.46
CA ALA A 148 -10.80 -7.61 -27.44
C ALA A 148 -12.32 -7.45 -27.34
N THR A 149 -13.08 -8.33 -28.00
CA THR A 149 -14.53 -8.28 -27.94
C THR A 149 -15.07 -8.72 -26.58
N LEU A 150 -14.57 -9.82 -26.02
CA LEU A 150 -14.94 -10.26 -24.68
C LEU A 150 -14.68 -9.17 -23.63
N THR A 151 -13.52 -8.51 -23.71
CA THR A 151 -13.15 -7.41 -22.80
C THR A 151 -14.08 -6.19 -22.94
N THR A 152 -14.52 -5.88 -24.16
CA THR A 152 -15.33 -4.68 -24.43
C THR A 152 -16.84 -4.94 -24.26
N GLY A 153 -17.24 -6.20 -24.10
CA GLY A 153 -18.62 -6.63 -23.92
C GLY A 153 -19.49 -6.38 -25.15
N HIS A 154 -18.92 -6.47 -26.36
CA HIS A 154 -19.76 -6.48 -27.57
C HIS A 154 -20.25 -7.90 -27.82
N THR A 155 -21.52 -8.02 -28.16
CA THR A 155 -22.12 -9.28 -28.61
C THR A 155 -21.58 -9.57 -30.01
N VAL A 156 -20.71 -10.58 -30.14
CA VAL A 156 -20.41 -11.15 -31.46
C VAL A 156 -21.39 -12.27 -31.69
N SER A 157 -22.45 -12.00 -32.44
CA SER A 157 -23.42 -13.04 -32.74
C SER A 157 -22.79 -14.15 -33.61
N ASN A 158 -23.37 -15.35 -33.54
CA ASN A 158 -23.13 -16.47 -34.47
C ASN A 158 -23.13 -16.11 -35.97
N LYS A 159 -23.66 -14.94 -36.35
CA LYS A 159 -23.59 -14.37 -37.70
C LYS A 159 -22.16 -14.13 -38.19
N ILE A 160 -21.19 -13.94 -37.29
CA ILE A 160 -19.77 -13.81 -37.64
C ILE A 160 -19.06 -15.16 -37.51
N SER A 161 -19.28 -15.89 -36.41
CA SER A 161 -18.76 -17.24 -36.21
C SER A 161 -19.53 -17.96 -35.11
N ALA A 162 -19.85 -19.23 -35.31
CA ALA A 162 -20.42 -20.10 -34.26
C ALA A 162 -19.47 -20.25 -33.06
N PHE A 163 -18.18 -19.97 -33.22
CA PHE A 163 -17.19 -19.96 -32.13
C PHE A 163 -17.64 -19.11 -30.93
N PHE A 164 -18.28 -17.97 -31.19
CA PHE A 164 -18.71 -17.04 -30.13
C PHE A 164 -19.89 -17.55 -29.30
N ASP A 165 -20.60 -18.58 -29.76
CA ASP A 165 -21.64 -19.26 -28.97
C ASP A 165 -21.03 -20.20 -27.92
N TYR A 166 -19.74 -20.54 -28.05
CA TYR A 166 -19.04 -21.50 -27.18
C TYR A 166 -18.00 -20.87 -26.27
N VAL A 167 -17.63 -19.60 -26.48
CA VAL A 167 -16.61 -18.91 -25.70
C VAL A 167 -17.27 -17.89 -24.77
N GLU A 168 -17.45 -18.31 -23.53
CA GLU A 168 -17.89 -17.42 -22.47
C GLU A 168 -16.73 -16.52 -22.00
N PRO A 169 -17.02 -15.26 -21.62
CA PRO A 169 -16.04 -14.41 -20.96
C PRO A 169 -15.62 -15.05 -19.64
N ASN A 170 -14.38 -15.53 -19.57
CA ASN A 170 -13.77 -15.99 -18.34
C ASN A 170 -12.72 -14.96 -17.84
N ARG A 171 -12.47 -14.97 -16.53
CA ARG A 171 -11.49 -14.08 -15.88
C ARG A 171 -10.10 -14.08 -16.55
N PRO A 172 -9.53 -15.23 -16.96
CA PRO A 172 -8.27 -15.26 -17.72
C PRO A 172 -8.26 -14.40 -18.99
N TYR A 173 -9.29 -14.47 -19.84
CA TYR A 173 -9.33 -13.70 -21.08
C TYR A 173 -9.48 -12.20 -20.84
N LEU A 174 -10.27 -11.82 -19.82
CA LEU A 174 -10.42 -10.41 -19.43
C LEU A 174 -9.11 -9.81 -18.94
N MET A 175 -8.25 -10.62 -18.32
CA MET A 175 -6.96 -10.16 -17.83
C MET A 175 -6.06 -9.64 -18.95
N CYS A 176 -6.09 -10.27 -20.13
CA CYS A 176 -5.33 -9.80 -21.30
C CYS A 176 -5.69 -8.35 -21.67
N GLY A 177 -6.98 -8.02 -21.65
CA GLY A 177 -7.45 -6.66 -21.89
C GLY A 177 -7.15 -5.70 -20.75
N ALA A 178 -7.37 -6.15 -19.51
CA ALA A 178 -7.15 -5.33 -18.32
C ALA A 178 -5.68 -4.89 -18.17
N VAL A 179 -4.73 -5.80 -18.44
CA VAL A 179 -3.28 -5.51 -18.45
C VAL A 179 -2.97 -4.34 -19.38
N ILE A 180 -3.48 -4.38 -20.62
CA ILE A 180 -3.24 -3.34 -21.63
C ILE A 180 -3.90 -2.02 -21.21
N LEU A 181 -5.14 -2.05 -20.72
CA LEU A 181 -5.85 -0.85 -20.25
C LEU A 181 -5.25 -0.28 -18.96
N GLY A 182 -4.51 -1.09 -18.19
CA GLY A 182 -3.65 -0.67 -17.10
C GLY A 182 -2.30 -0.11 -17.54
N GLY A 183 -2.06 0.08 -18.84
CA GLY A 183 -0.83 0.67 -19.40
C GLY A 183 0.36 -0.28 -19.50
N TRP A 184 0.16 -1.57 -19.26
CA TRP A 184 1.21 -2.58 -19.37
C TRP A 184 1.35 -3.10 -20.80
N THR A 185 2.49 -3.74 -21.07
CA THR A 185 2.74 -4.43 -22.34
C THR A 185 1.78 -5.62 -22.47
N SER A 186 1.25 -5.83 -23.68
CA SER A 186 0.43 -7.01 -23.98
C SER A 186 1.24 -8.31 -23.82
N PHE A 187 0.55 -9.40 -23.46
CA PHE A 187 1.13 -10.73 -23.57
C PHE A 187 1.49 -11.08 -25.03
N PRO A 188 2.34 -12.09 -25.25
CA PRO A 188 2.53 -12.64 -26.59
C PRO A 188 1.19 -13.01 -27.23
N TRP A 189 1.08 -12.82 -28.55
CA TRP A 189 -0.17 -12.92 -29.28
C TRP A 189 -0.91 -14.25 -29.01
N GLY A 190 -2.18 -14.14 -28.59
CA GLY A 190 -3.04 -15.30 -28.28
C GLY A 190 -2.77 -15.99 -26.94
N GLN A 191 -1.82 -15.51 -26.13
CA GLN A 191 -1.53 -16.06 -24.80
C GLN A 191 -2.31 -15.32 -23.70
N CYS A 192 -2.60 -16.06 -22.63
CA CYS A 192 -3.08 -15.50 -21.37
C CYS A 192 -1.94 -15.48 -20.35
N GLY A 193 -2.02 -14.58 -19.38
CA GLY A 193 -1.02 -14.45 -18.32
C GLY A 193 -1.63 -13.98 -17.02
N ARG A 194 -0.77 -13.85 -16.01
CA ARG A 194 -1.14 -13.21 -14.76
C ARG A 194 -1.20 -11.69 -14.95
N GLY A 195 -2.16 -11.07 -14.29
CA GLY A 195 -2.29 -9.63 -14.23
C GLY A 195 -1.17 -8.98 -13.43
N PRO A 196 -1.13 -7.64 -13.40
CA PRO A 196 -0.21 -6.93 -12.56
C PRO A 196 -0.55 -7.17 -11.09
N VAL A 197 0.50 -7.33 -10.28
CA VAL A 197 0.40 -7.41 -8.83
C VAL A 197 0.33 -5.99 -8.28
N PRO A 198 -0.74 -5.60 -7.56
CA PRO A 198 -0.84 -4.29 -6.96
C PRO A 198 0.22 -4.05 -5.88
N ALA A 199 0.46 -2.77 -5.59
CA ALA A 199 1.32 -2.38 -4.48
C ALA A 199 0.84 -3.02 -3.16
N SER A 200 1.77 -3.46 -2.32
CA SER A 200 1.48 -4.12 -1.04
C SER A 200 2.09 -3.35 0.13
N ILE A 201 1.41 -3.42 1.28
CA ILE A 201 1.91 -2.92 2.57
C ILE A 201 2.94 -3.86 3.21
N ASP A 202 3.15 -5.07 2.70
CA ASP A 202 4.07 -6.05 3.32
C ASP A 202 5.46 -5.49 3.67
N PRO A 203 6.11 -4.66 2.82
CA PRO A 203 7.42 -4.09 3.16
C PRO A 203 7.42 -3.23 4.42
N LEU A 204 6.28 -2.65 4.79
CA LEU A 204 6.13 -1.89 6.03
C LEU A 204 6.06 -2.80 7.25
N LEU A 205 5.38 -3.94 7.15
CA LEU A 205 5.23 -4.88 8.26
C LEU A 205 6.54 -5.58 8.61
N GLU A 206 7.48 -5.64 7.67
CA GLU A 206 8.85 -6.10 7.90
C GLU A 206 9.70 -5.08 8.70
N CYS A 207 9.21 -3.85 8.90
CA CYS A 207 9.88 -2.84 9.71
C CYS A 207 9.44 -2.93 11.19
N ASN A 208 10.40 -3.07 12.12
CA ASN A 208 10.19 -3.32 13.56
C ASN A 208 9.25 -2.35 14.32
N ASN A 209 8.85 -1.22 13.72
CA ASN A 209 8.06 -0.17 14.37
C ASN A 209 6.64 -0.04 13.82
N VAL A 210 6.24 -0.87 12.85
CA VAL A 210 4.93 -0.80 12.20
C VAL A 210 4.18 -2.10 12.41
N THR A 211 3.08 -2.05 13.17
CA THR A 211 2.22 -3.21 13.38
C THR A 211 1.11 -3.27 12.35
N SER A 212 0.56 -4.47 12.11
CA SER A 212 -0.64 -4.64 11.27
C SER A 212 -1.80 -3.77 11.77
N GLU A 213 -1.97 -3.64 13.09
CA GLU A 213 -3.03 -2.82 13.68
C GLU A 213 -2.83 -1.33 13.38
N ASN A 214 -1.59 -0.82 13.43
CA ASN A 214 -1.33 0.58 13.07
C ASN A 214 -1.67 0.85 11.60
N ILE A 215 -1.37 -0.09 10.70
CA ILE A 215 -1.71 0.07 9.28
C ILE A 215 -3.23 0.02 9.07
N GLU A 216 -3.94 -0.90 9.72
CA GLU A 216 -5.39 -0.97 9.63
C GLU A 216 -6.05 0.33 10.13
N ASN A 217 -5.58 0.88 11.26
CA ASN A 217 -6.08 2.15 11.78
C ASN A 217 -5.70 3.33 10.89
N PHE A 218 -4.53 3.30 10.24
CA PHE A 218 -4.14 4.30 9.24
C PHE A 218 -5.05 4.26 8.01
N ILE A 219 -5.41 3.07 7.52
CA ILE A 219 -6.35 2.90 6.40
C ILE A 219 -7.73 3.44 6.76
N ASP A 220 -8.25 3.08 7.94
CA ASP A 220 -9.58 3.51 8.38
C ASP A 220 -9.66 5.03 8.54
N GLU A 221 -8.66 5.63 9.19
CA GLU A 221 -8.61 7.08 9.40
C GLU A 221 -8.39 7.85 8.10
N LEU A 222 -7.52 7.36 7.20
CA LEU A 222 -7.20 8.03 5.93
C LEU A 222 -8.37 8.01 4.94
N PHE A 223 -9.12 6.90 4.90
CA PHE A 223 -10.24 6.71 3.99
C PHE A 223 -11.61 6.95 4.64
N HIS A 224 -11.62 7.36 5.90
CA HIS A 224 -12.83 7.64 6.67
C HIS A 224 -13.79 6.45 6.72
N ILE A 225 -13.25 5.27 7.05
CA ILE A 225 -13.99 4.01 7.14
C ILE A 225 -14.37 3.76 8.61
N ASP A 226 -15.56 4.21 8.99
CA ASP A 226 -16.07 4.01 10.35
C ASP A 226 -16.97 2.78 10.43
N PHE A 227 -18.08 2.78 9.67
CA PHE A 227 -19.13 1.75 9.75
C PHE A 227 -19.67 1.30 8.39
N GLU A 228 -19.54 2.13 7.36
CA GLU A 228 -20.04 1.85 6.01
C GLU A 228 -19.03 2.31 4.95
N PRO A 229 -19.03 1.68 3.76
CA PRO A 229 -19.83 0.50 3.37
C PRO A 229 -19.25 -0.79 3.99
N PRO A 230 -20.07 -1.81 4.30
CA PRO A 230 -19.64 -3.02 5.01
C PRO A 230 -18.53 -3.80 4.27
N GLN A 231 -18.48 -3.67 2.95
CA GLN A 231 -17.45 -4.27 2.09
C GLN A 231 -16.04 -3.74 2.39
N PHE A 232 -15.91 -2.53 2.95
CA PHE A 232 -14.64 -1.87 3.27
C PHE A 232 -14.18 -2.03 4.72
N LEU A 233 -15.05 -2.53 5.60
CA LEU A 233 -14.70 -2.85 6.98
C LEU A 233 -13.58 -3.91 7.04
N LYS A 234 -12.93 -4.06 8.20
CA LYS A 234 -11.79 -4.99 8.37
C LYS A 234 -12.11 -6.45 7.99
N SER A 235 -13.35 -6.88 8.16
CA SER A 235 -13.86 -8.21 7.75
C SER A 235 -14.56 -8.22 6.39
N GLY A 236 -14.64 -7.07 5.72
CA GLY A 236 -15.32 -6.87 4.45
C GLY A 236 -14.57 -7.48 3.27
N SER A 237 -15.32 -7.89 2.24
CA SER A 237 -14.79 -8.56 1.05
C SER A 237 -13.84 -7.70 0.21
N LEU A 238 -13.94 -6.37 0.30
CA LEU A 238 -13.12 -5.41 -0.43
C LEU A 238 -12.02 -4.78 0.45
N ARG A 239 -11.81 -5.26 1.69
CA ARG A 239 -10.71 -4.79 2.53
C ARG A 239 -9.33 -4.90 1.85
N PRO A 240 -8.99 -5.99 1.12
CA PRO A 240 -7.74 -6.06 0.39
C PRO A 240 -7.57 -4.93 -0.63
N VAL A 241 -8.67 -4.47 -1.25
CA VAL A 241 -8.64 -3.36 -2.21
C VAL A 241 -8.21 -2.06 -1.53
N LEU A 242 -8.68 -1.81 -0.30
CA LEU A 242 -8.25 -0.64 0.49
C LEU A 242 -6.77 -0.73 0.88
N SER A 243 -6.31 -1.91 1.26
CA SER A 243 -4.88 -2.14 1.54
C SER A 243 -4.01 -1.82 0.32
N HIS A 244 -4.41 -2.31 -0.87
CA HIS A 244 -3.73 -1.99 -2.13
C HIS A 244 -3.84 -0.51 -2.52
N ALA A 245 -4.99 0.13 -2.28
CA ALA A 245 -5.15 1.56 -2.51
C ALA A 245 -4.18 2.37 -1.63
N CYS A 246 -4.15 2.10 -0.33
CA CYS A 246 -3.22 2.72 0.63
C CYS A 246 -1.76 2.48 0.26
N ALA A 247 -1.37 1.24 -0.02
CA ALA A 247 -0.02 0.90 -0.46
C ALA A 247 0.38 1.67 -1.73
N SER A 248 -0.55 1.80 -2.69
CA SER A 248 -0.28 2.54 -3.93
C SER A 248 -0.13 4.05 -3.71
N LEU A 249 -0.88 4.64 -2.77
CA LEU A 249 -0.71 6.04 -2.38
C LEU A 249 0.67 6.26 -1.77
N ILE A 250 1.10 5.38 -0.87
CA ILE A 250 2.42 5.44 -0.24
C ILE A 250 3.52 5.25 -1.29
N MET A 251 3.39 4.26 -2.18
CA MET A 251 4.34 3.97 -3.25
C MET A 251 4.62 5.19 -4.13
N TYR A 252 3.59 5.97 -4.47
CA TYR A 252 3.71 7.16 -5.32
C TYR A 252 3.89 8.47 -4.53
N TYR A 253 4.01 8.42 -3.21
CA TYR A 253 4.04 9.62 -2.37
C TYR A 253 5.18 10.59 -2.74
N GLU A 254 6.42 10.09 -2.85
CA GLU A 254 7.60 10.91 -3.17
C GLU A 254 7.50 11.55 -4.56
N ASP A 255 7.12 10.76 -5.57
CA ASP A 255 7.00 11.21 -6.96
C ASP A 255 5.92 12.29 -7.09
N ARG A 256 4.78 12.12 -6.40
CA ARG A 256 3.66 13.10 -6.41
C ARG A 256 4.02 14.37 -5.64
N TYR A 257 4.70 14.25 -4.51
CA TYR A 257 5.17 15.40 -3.73
C TYR A 257 6.12 16.28 -4.56
N ARG A 258 7.10 15.67 -5.23
CA ARG A 258 8.03 16.37 -6.13
C ARG A 258 7.34 17.04 -7.31
N SER A 259 6.29 16.41 -7.82
CA SER A 259 5.52 16.90 -8.97
C SER A 259 4.45 17.95 -8.59
N GLY A 260 4.26 18.21 -7.29
CA GLY A 260 3.20 19.10 -6.80
C GLY A 260 1.78 18.55 -7.02
N GLU A 261 1.65 17.23 -7.23
CA GLU A 261 0.37 16.59 -7.52
C GLU A 261 -0.40 16.28 -6.24
N MET A 262 -1.70 16.58 -6.23
CA MET A 262 -2.66 16.07 -5.22
C MET A 262 -2.26 16.45 -3.80
N HIS A 263 -1.95 17.73 -3.62
CA HIS A 263 -1.47 18.32 -2.37
C HIS A 263 -2.31 17.93 -1.15
N ASP A 264 -3.64 17.98 -1.28
CA ASP A 264 -4.58 17.66 -0.20
C ASP A 264 -4.50 16.19 0.23
N VAL A 265 -4.40 15.25 -0.73
CA VAL A 265 -4.19 13.83 -0.44
C VAL A 265 -2.88 13.64 0.33
N LEU A 266 -1.78 14.23 -0.17
CA LEU A 266 -0.47 14.10 0.46
C LEU A 266 -0.44 14.73 1.86
N LYS A 267 -1.19 15.81 2.08
CA LYS A 267 -1.37 16.43 3.39
C LYS A 267 -2.12 15.51 4.34
N ASN A 268 -3.27 14.99 3.92
CA ASN A 268 -4.05 14.05 4.73
C ASN A 268 -3.22 12.80 5.08
N MET A 269 -2.47 12.24 4.13
CA MET A 269 -1.55 11.13 4.41
C MET A 269 -0.54 11.45 5.52
N ARG A 270 0.08 12.65 5.50
CA ARG A 270 1.03 13.07 6.56
C ARG A 270 0.35 13.25 7.90
N ASP A 271 -0.78 13.96 7.92
CA ASP A 271 -1.49 14.30 9.14
C ASP A 271 -2.03 13.03 9.82
N THR A 272 -2.62 12.12 9.04
CA THR A 272 -3.10 10.83 9.53
C THR A 272 -1.95 9.93 9.99
N TRP A 273 -0.81 9.93 9.28
CA TRP A 273 0.36 9.15 9.70
C TRP A 273 0.93 9.67 11.02
N ALA A 274 1.08 10.99 11.15
CA ALA A 274 1.53 11.64 12.37
C ALA A 274 0.62 11.30 13.57
N LEU A 275 -0.70 11.32 13.34
CA LEU A 275 -1.70 10.97 14.35
C LEU A 275 -1.57 9.51 14.82
N ILE A 276 -1.58 8.55 13.89
CA ILE A 276 -1.62 7.12 14.21
C ILE A 276 -0.30 6.63 14.82
N PHE A 277 0.83 7.10 14.27
CA PHE A 277 2.17 6.68 14.72
C PHE A 277 2.75 7.58 15.80
N LYS A 278 2.02 8.62 16.23
CA LYS A 278 2.41 9.57 17.30
C LYS A 278 3.78 10.20 17.03
N VAL A 279 4.01 10.61 15.79
CA VAL A 279 5.22 11.31 15.34
C VAL A 279 4.87 12.72 14.86
N ASP A 280 5.87 13.61 14.77
CA ASP A 280 5.63 14.93 14.20
C ASP A 280 5.40 14.84 12.66
N PRO A 281 4.71 15.83 12.05
CA PRO A 281 4.44 15.82 10.61
C PRO A 281 5.68 15.78 9.70
N GLY A 282 6.83 16.30 10.17
CA GLY A 282 8.10 16.23 9.44
C GLY A 282 8.64 14.80 9.40
N SER A 283 8.68 14.15 10.57
CA SER A 283 9.04 12.73 10.66
C SER A 283 8.10 11.82 9.87
N ALA A 284 6.79 12.12 9.85
CA ALA A 284 5.81 11.42 9.01
C ALA A 284 6.14 11.57 7.52
N HIS A 285 6.47 12.79 7.06
CA HIS A 285 6.87 13.05 5.69
C HIS A 285 8.11 12.23 5.27
N ASP A 286 9.16 12.25 6.09
CA ASP A 286 10.41 11.53 5.81
C ASP A 286 10.19 10.01 5.78
N THR A 287 9.34 9.51 6.68
CA THR A 287 8.96 8.08 6.73
C THR A 287 8.19 7.67 5.47
N LEU A 288 7.21 8.46 5.05
CA LEU A 288 6.43 8.19 3.83
C LEU A 288 7.33 8.20 2.58
N ILE A 289 8.31 9.11 2.49
CA ILE A 289 9.32 9.09 1.43
C ILE A 289 10.14 7.80 1.47
N SER A 290 10.70 7.45 2.63
CA SER A 290 11.53 6.25 2.74
C SER A 290 10.76 4.97 2.38
N THR A 291 9.53 4.86 2.84
CA THR A 291 8.65 3.73 2.56
C THR A 291 8.23 3.66 1.10
N SER A 292 7.99 4.81 0.45
CA SER A 292 7.59 4.85 -0.96
C SER A 292 8.59 4.09 -1.84
N SER A 293 9.88 4.27 -1.58
CA SER A 293 10.96 3.55 -2.26
C SER A 293 10.91 2.03 -2.03
N LEU A 294 10.62 1.59 -0.80
CA LEU A 294 10.54 0.16 -0.45
C LEU A 294 9.40 -0.53 -1.19
N ILE A 295 8.20 0.06 -1.15
CA ILE A 295 7.02 -0.48 -1.83
C ILE A 295 7.22 -0.47 -3.35
N LYS A 296 7.83 0.58 -3.90
CA LYS A 296 8.12 0.69 -5.34
C LYS A 296 9.05 -0.43 -5.83
N VAL A 297 10.13 -0.71 -5.10
CA VAL A 297 11.05 -1.81 -5.44
C VAL A 297 10.33 -3.16 -5.42
N LYS A 298 9.50 -3.43 -4.40
CA LYS A 298 8.70 -4.65 -4.35
C LYS A 298 7.70 -4.73 -5.52
N PHE A 299 6.99 -3.65 -5.80
CA PHE A 299 6.04 -3.57 -6.90
C PHE A 299 6.70 -3.84 -8.26
N GLU A 300 7.86 -3.23 -8.52
CA GLU A 300 8.64 -3.50 -9.74
C GLU A 300 9.07 -4.97 -9.82
N TYR A 301 9.57 -5.53 -8.72
CA TYR A 301 9.97 -6.94 -8.64
C TYR A 301 8.81 -7.89 -8.93
N ASP A 302 7.66 -7.70 -8.26
CA ASP A 302 6.47 -8.55 -8.42
C ASP A 302 5.91 -8.46 -9.86
N ASN A 303 6.15 -7.34 -10.56
CA ASN A 303 5.71 -7.09 -11.93
C ASN A 303 6.78 -7.24 -13.01
N LEU A 304 7.96 -7.80 -12.71
CA LEU A 304 9.05 -8.00 -13.68
C LEU A 304 8.61 -8.73 -14.96
N HIS A 305 7.66 -9.65 -14.82
CA HIS A 305 7.06 -10.42 -15.91
C HIS A 305 6.26 -9.58 -16.91
N LEU A 306 5.84 -8.36 -16.54
CA LEU A 306 5.13 -7.41 -17.41
C LEU A 306 6.03 -6.25 -17.87
N LEU A 307 7.15 -6.02 -17.17
CA LEU A 307 8.12 -4.96 -17.49
C LEU A 307 9.11 -5.36 -18.58
N SER A 308 9.33 -6.67 -18.77
CA SER A 308 10.30 -7.17 -19.75
C SER A 308 9.63 -7.45 -21.09
N PRO A 309 10.05 -6.81 -22.20
CA PRO A 309 9.56 -7.22 -23.52
C PRO A 309 10.04 -8.65 -23.82
N PRO A 310 9.26 -9.47 -24.55
CA PRO A 310 9.54 -10.89 -24.79
C PRO A 310 10.85 -11.16 -25.55
N THR A 311 11.51 -10.12 -26.07
CA THR A 311 12.75 -10.19 -26.86
C THR A 311 13.99 -9.65 -26.16
N GLN A 312 13.88 -9.01 -24.99
CA GLN A 312 15.06 -8.61 -24.21
C GLN A 312 15.47 -9.76 -23.30
N PRO A 313 16.78 -10.09 -23.21
CA PRO A 313 17.26 -10.95 -22.15
C PRO A 313 16.85 -10.33 -20.82
N LEU A 314 16.22 -11.14 -19.95
CA LEU A 314 15.77 -10.77 -18.60
C LEU A 314 16.87 -10.07 -17.78
N SER A 315 18.14 -10.14 -18.20
CA SER A 315 19.28 -9.52 -17.56
C SER A 315 19.10 -8.02 -17.31
N GLU A 316 18.59 -7.20 -18.24
CA GLU A 316 18.61 -5.73 -18.03
C GLU A 316 17.63 -5.23 -16.94
N PRO A 317 16.32 -5.56 -16.99
CA PRO A 317 15.39 -5.19 -15.94
C PRO A 317 15.77 -5.82 -14.60
N VAL A 318 16.20 -7.08 -14.61
CA VAL A 318 16.66 -7.77 -13.39
C VAL A 318 17.91 -7.11 -12.82
N ILE A 319 18.88 -6.73 -13.66
CA ILE A 319 20.09 -5.99 -13.22
C ILE A 319 19.68 -4.64 -12.64
N SER A 320 18.75 -3.90 -13.25
CA SER A 320 18.27 -2.62 -12.71
C SER A 320 17.58 -2.80 -11.36
N THR A 321 16.70 -3.79 -11.21
CA THR A 321 16.04 -4.07 -9.94
C THR A 321 17.06 -4.51 -8.88
N ILE A 322 18.01 -5.38 -9.23
CA ILE A 322 19.09 -5.79 -8.33
C ILE A 322 19.96 -4.59 -7.94
N GLN A 323 20.31 -3.71 -8.86
CA GLN A 323 21.07 -2.48 -8.57
C GLN A 323 20.30 -1.56 -7.63
N ASN A 324 18.99 -1.38 -7.84
CA ASN A 324 18.13 -0.61 -6.96
C ASN A 324 18.09 -1.24 -5.55
N MET A 325 17.91 -2.56 -5.45
CA MET A 325 17.98 -3.29 -4.18
C MET A 325 19.35 -3.13 -3.50
N CYS A 326 20.46 -3.26 -4.24
CA CYS A 326 21.80 -3.05 -3.72
C CYS A 326 22.00 -1.62 -3.21
N SER A 327 21.49 -0.62 -3.92
CA SER A 327 21.59 0.79 -3.51
C SER A 327 20.81 1.06 -2.21
N LEU A 328 19.63 0.44 -2.07
CA LEU A 328 18.79 0.52 -0.88
C LEU A 328 19.46 -0.17 0.31
N VAL A 329 20.02 -1.37 0.11
CA VAL A 329 20.81 -2.08 1.14
C VAL A 329 22.02 -1.26 1.55
N GLN A 330 22.74 -0.66 0.59
CA GLN A 330 23.88 0.20 0.89
C GLN A 330 23.47 1.41 1.74
N LYS A 331 22.34 2.05 1.40
CA LYS A 331 21.77 3.16 2.16
C LYS A 331 21.42 2.72 3.59
N GLN A 332 20.79 1.56 3.76
CA GLN A 332 20.48 0.98 5.06
C GLN A 332 21.74 0.69 5.88
N ILE A 333 22.78 0.10 5.27
CA ILE A 333 24.08 -0.13 5.93
C ILE A 333 24.66 1.17 6.46
N THR A 334 24.71 2.24 5.64
CA THR A 334 25.22 3.54 6.11
C THR A 334 24.41 4.11 7.27
N THR A 335 23.09 3.97 7.26
CA THR A 335 22.24 4.43 8.37
C THR A 335 22.48 3.62 9.64
N ILE A 336 22.62 2.30 9.54
CA ILE A 336 22.95 1.41 10.67
C ILE A 336 24.29 1.81 11.26
N THR A 337 25.33 1.97 10.44
CA THR A 337 26.66 2.39 10.92
C THR A 337 26.62 3.77 11.59
N ALA A 338 25.81 4.71 11.09
CA ALA A 338 25.65 6.01 11.72
C ALA A 338 24.93 5.93 13.08
N LEU A 339 23.94 5.04 13.20
CA LEU A 339 23.24 4.79 14.46
C LEU A 339 24.13 4.07 15.48
N GLU A 340 24.89 3.07 15.07
CA GLU A 340 25.88 2.39 15.92
C GLU A 340 26.86 3.40 16.52
N LYS A 341 27.37 4.33 15.70
CA LYS A 341 28.26 5.40 16.17
C LYS A 341 27.58 6.34 17.17
N LYS A 342 26.32 6.71 16.95
CA LYS A 342 25.56 7.54 17.93
C LYS A 342 25.33 6.78 19.23
N LEU A 343 25.03 5.49 19.15
CA LEU A 343 24.83 4.63 20.32
C LEU A 343 26.12 4.52 21.14
N GLU A 344 27.26 4.33 20.48
CA GLU A 344 28.58 4.28 21.12
C GLU A 344 28.88 5.58 21.89
N VAL A 345 28.68 6.74 21.26
CA VAL A 345 28.85 8.05 21.91
C VAL A 345 27.93 8.20 23.13
N THR A 346 26.68 7.76 23.00
CA THR A 346 25.71 7.82 24.10
C THR A 346 26.11 6.90 25.25
N ASN A 347 26.61 5.71 24.95
CA ASN A 347 27.05 4.74 25.94
C ASN A 347 28.31 5.20 26.70
N VAL A 348 29.25 5.87 26.01
CA VAL A 348 30.40 6.54 26.65
C VAL A 348 29.92 7.66 27.57
N GLY A 349 28.97 8.47 27.12
CA GLY A 349 28.35 9.52 27.93
C GLY A 349 27.67 8.99 29.19
N LEU A 350 26.93 7.88 29.07
CA LEU A 350 26.29 7.20 30.19
C LEU A 350 27.31 6.63 31.18
N THR A 351 28.36 5.98 30.69
CA THR A 351 29.46 5.45 31.52
C THR A 351 30.11 6.57 32.32
N HIS A 352 30.33 7.73 31.71
CA HIS A 352 30.88 8.91 32.40
C HIS A 352 29.91 9.52 33.42
N ALA A 353 28.59 9.49 33.14
CA ALA A 353 27.58 9.91 34.10
C ALA A 353 27.55 8.99 35.33
N ILE A 354 27.61 7.67 35.11
CA ILE A 354 27.68 6.66 36.18
C ILE A 354 28.93 6.89 37.04
N SER A 355 30.11 7.06 36.44
CA SER A 355 31.33 7.31 37.21
C SER A 355 31.29 8.60 38.04
N ARG A 356 30.56 9.62 37.57
CA ARG A 356 30.33 10.86 38.34
C ARG A 356 29.41 10.63 39.53
N VAL A 357 28.35 9.84 39.36
CA VAL A 357 27.45 9.46 40.46
C VAL A 357 28.22 8.67 41.51
N ASP A 358 29.03 7.68 41.11
CA ASP A 358 29.86 6.90 42.03
C ASP A 358 30.84 7.78 42.82
N SER A 359 31.48 8.76 42.16
CA SER A 359 32.37 9.72 42.83
C SER A 359 31.64 10.59 43.85
N VAL A 360 30.40 11.01 43.55
CA VAL A 360 29.58 11.78 44.49
C VAL A 360 29.15 10.91 45.68
N SER A 361 28.74 9.66 45.44
CA SER A 361 28.44 8.70 46.52
C SER A 361 29.64 8.49 47.44
N GLN A 362 30.84 8.26 46.90
CA GLN A 362 32.05 8.09 47.72
C GLN A 362 32.38 9.34 48.54
N LYS A 363 32.22 10.54 47.98
CA LYS A 363 32.41 11.80 48.71
C LYS A 363 31.39 11.98 49.82
N LEU A 364 30.15 11.55 49.59
CA LEU A 364 29.09 11.60 50.60
C LEU A 364 29.39 10.63 51.75
N GLU A 365 29.82 9.40 51.47
CA GLU A 365 30.23 8.42 52.47
C GLU A 365 31.45 8.90 53.28
N GLN A 366 32.44 9.52 52.62
CA GLN A 366 33.58 10.14 53.31
C GLN A 366 33.15 11.31 54.20
N ALA A 367 32.20 12.14 53.75
CA ALA A 367 31.67 13.23 54.55
C ALA A 367 30.91 12.70 55.78
N LEU A 368 30.08 11.68 55.62
CA LEU A 368 29.34 11.01 56.70
C LEU A 368 30.29 10.40 57.75
N THR A 369 31.29 9.63 57.32
CA THR A 369 32.29 9.03 58.22
C THR A 369 33.15 10.08 58.93
N SER A 370 33.49 11.19 58.24
CA SER A 370 34.20 12.32 58.86
C SER A 370 33.34 13.05 59.90
N PHE A 371 32.03 13.17 59.63
CA PHE A 371 31.07 13.80 60.55
C PHE A 371 30.87 12.95 61.80
N GLU A 372 30.71 11.62 61.65
CA GLU A 372 30.64 10.68 62.78
C GLU A 372 31.93 10.71 63.62
N SER A 373 33.10 10.72 62.98
CA SER A 373 34.39 10.81 63.66
C SER A 373 34.57 12.15 64.40
N SER A 374 34.08 13.25 63.83
CA SER A 374 34.11 14.57 64.47
C SER A 374 33.14 14.68 65.65
N MET A 375 31.98 14.00 65.60
CA MET A 375 31.04 13.90 66.72
C MET A 375 31.61 13.07 67.87
N LEU A 376 32.30 11.97 67.58
CA LEU A 376 32.98 11.14 68.57
C LEU A 376 34.21 11.82 69.20
N SER A 377 34.88 12.74 68.49
CA SER A 377 36.00 13.54 68.99
C SER A 377 35.57 14.76 69.82
N ALA A 378 34.29 15.15 69.80
CA ALA A 378 33.78 16.35 70.45
C ALA A 378 33.01 16.06 71.75
N ALA A 379 33.23 14.91 72.38
CA ALA A 379 32.71 14.61 73.71
C ALA A 379 33.70 15.08 74.80
N PRO A 380 33.47 16.23 75.48
CA PRO A 380 34.03 16.43 76.80
C PRO A 380 33.25 15.53 77.77
N ALA A 381 33.99 14.77 78.57
CA ALA A 381 33.44 14.08 79.72
C ALA A 381 32.81 15.12 80.66
N ASN A 382 31.48 15.23 80.67
CA ASN A 382 30.74 15.71 81.83
C ASN A 382 29.35 15.07 81.83
N SER A 383 29.18 14.18 82.80
CA SER A 383 27.94 13.61 83.28
C SER A 383 26.96 14.69 83.74
N VAL A 384 25.78 14.78 83.14
CA VAL A 384 24.55 15.24 83.81
C VAL A 384 23.36 14.49 83.20
N GLU A 385 22.68 13.70 84.03
CA GLU A 385 21.35 13.14 83.76
C GLU A 385 20.35 14.26 83.44
N ARG A 386 19.57 14.10 82.37
CA ARG A 386 18.24 14.71 82.31
C ARG A 386 17.31 13.94 81.38
N THR A 387 16.40 13.23 82.02
CA THR A 387 15.10 12.76 81.53
C THR A 387 14.31 13.93 80.95
N VAL A 388 13.89 13.85 79.67
CA VAL A 388 12.63 14.42 79.20
C VAL A 388 12.05 13.52 78.10
N GLU A 389 10.83 13.06 78.37
CA GLU A 389 9.95 12.23 77.55
C GLU A 389 9.14 13.08 76.53
N PRO A 390 8.28 12.49 75.67
CA PRO A 390 8.04 12.95 74.30
C PRO A 390 6.98 14.05 74.19
N ILE A 391 7.08 14.88 73.15
CA ILE A 391 5.97 15.73 72.69
C ILE A 391 5.58 15.32 71.28
N SER A 392 4.59 14.45 71.21
CA SER A 392 3.58 14.46 70.15
C SER A 392 2.54 15.53 70.52
N VAL A 393 2.01 16.30 69.55
CA VAL A 393 0.58 16.71 69.44
C VAL A 393 0.35 17.70 68.28
N LEU A 394 -0.50 17.24 67.36
CA LEU A 394 -1.55 17.89 66.55
C LEU A 394 -1.34 19.21 65.78
N SER A 395 -1.50 19.08 64.45
CA SER A 395 -2.67 19.51 63.66
C SER A 395 -3.38 20.83 64.01
N ALA A 396 -3.31 21.79 63.08
CA ALA A 396 -4.42 22.66 62.70
C ALA A 396 -4.20 23.23 61.28
N ALA A 397 -5.12 22.93 60.35
CA ALA A 397 -5.30 23.67 59.09
C ALA A 397 -6.09 24.98 59.37
N PRO A 398 -6.09 25.98 58.46
CA PRO A 398 -7.06 25.95 57.36
C PRO A 398 -6.62 26.58 56.00
N ALA A 399 -7.17 25.99 54.93
CA ALA A 399 -7.75 26.57 53.70
C ALA A 399 -7.05 27.73 52.93
N ASN A 400 -6.47 27.44 51.74
CA ASN A 400 -7.10 27.65 50.42
C ASN A 400 -6.12 27.45 49.24
N SER A 401 -6.61 26.73 48.20
CA SER A 401 -6.21 26.55 46.78
C SER A 401 -4.76 26.84 46.34
N VAL A 402 -4.07 25.98 45.58
CA VAL A 402 -4.41 25.42 44.25
C VAL A 402 -3.58 24.14 44.02
N GLU A 403 -4.18 23.12 43.42
CA GLU A 403 -3.58 21.80 43.11
C GLU A 403 -2.44 21.84 42.07
N PRO A 404 -1.41 20.99 42.23
CA PRO A 404 -0.74 20.34 41.12
C PRO A 404 -0.91 18.81 41.22
N THR A 405 -1.34 18.18 40.12
CA THR A 405 -1.51 16.73 40.00
C THR A 405 -0.19 16.06 39.60
N VAL A 406 0.27 15.15 40.44
CA VAL A 406 1.42 14.21 40.32
C VAL A 406 0.82 12.90 40.88
N GLU A 407 0.83 11.70 40.28
CA GLU A 407 1.85 10.85 39.65
C GLU A 407 1.13 9.52 39.18
N PRO A 408 1.74 8.45 38.60
CA PRO A 408 3.02 7.86 38.99
C PRO A 408 3.98 7.44 37.86
N ILE A 409 5.27 7.71 38.09
CA ILE A 409 6.39 7.00 37.47
C ILE A 409 6.61 5.71 38.27
N SER A 410 6.27 4.57 37.69
CA SER A 410 6.55 3.25 38.27
C SER A 410 7.92 2.75 37.84
N VAL A 411 8.87 2.87 38.77
CA VAL A 411 9.83 1.85 39.26
C VAL A 411 10.46 0.88 38.24
N LEU A 412 11.77 1.09 38.04
CA LEU A 412 12.77 0.09 37.65
C LEU A 412 12.82 -1.06 38.66
N THR A 413 12.52 -2.28 38.21
CA THR A 413 12.87 -3.52 38.92
C THR A 413 14.22 -4.03 38.43
N ALA A 414 15.14 -4.21 39.38
CA ALA A 414 16.40 -4.91 39.18
C ALA A 414 16.16 -6.43 39.02
N ALA A 415 16.94 -7.04 38.13
CA ALA A 415 17.01 -8.48 37.91
C ALA A 415 17.71 -9.21 39.06
N PRO A 416 17.40 -10.50 39.32
CA PRO A 416 18.34 -11.41 39.95
C PRO A 416 19.09 -12.24 38.89
N ALA A 417 20.38 -12.40 39.13
CA ALA A 417 21.26 -13.29 38.40
C ALA A 417 20.87 -14.77 38.58
N ASN A 418 20.93 -15.55 37.50
CA ASN A 418 21.29 -16.96 37.56
C ASN A 418 21.90 -17.42 36.23
N SER A 419 23.09 -18.03 36.35
CA SER A 419 23.92 -18.57 35.29
C SER A 419 23.35 -19.83 34.67
N VAL A 420 23.39 -19.95 33.34
CA VAL A 420 23.72 -21.18 32.61
C VAL A 420 24.33 -20.78 31.25
N GLU A 421 25.60 -21.13 31.01
CA GLU A 421 26.23 -21.12 29.68
C GLU A 421 25.58 -22.15 28.75
N PRO A 422 25.50 -21.86 27.44
CA PRO A 422 25.69 -22.92 26.47
C PRO A 422 26.81 -22.59 25.48
N THR A 423 27.83 -23.43 25.55
CA THR A 423 28.87 -23.68 24.54
C THR A 423 28.24 -23.95 23.17
N VAL A 424 28.51 -23.10 22.18
CA VAL A 424 28.23 -23.41 20.76
C VAL A 424 29.52 -23.26 19.95
N LYS A 425 29.98 -24.39 19.41
CA LYS A 425 31.13 -24.51 18.50
C LYS A 425 30.81 -23.86 17.14
N PRO A 426 31.77 -23.23 16.46
CA PRO A 426 31.57 -22.74 15.10
C PRO A 426 31.70 -23.89 14.10
N ILE A 427 30.64 -24.19 13.35
CA ILE A 427 30.73 -25.04 12.15
C ILE A 427 31.02 -24.13 10.96
N LEU A 428 32.31 -24.03 10.65
CA LEU A 428 32.82 -23.54 9.37
C LEU A 428 32.64 -24.67 8.34
N SER A 429 31.70 -24.55 7.41
CA SER A 429 31.63 -25.43 6.24
C SER A 429 31.89 -24.62 4.97
N LYS A 430 33.16 -24.64 4.56
CA LYS A 430 33.55 -24.33 3.18
C LYS A 430 33.16 -25.52 2.31
N ARG A 431 32.36 -25.31 1.25
CA ARG A 431 32.57 -25.93 -0.06
C ARG A 431 31.82 -25.19 -1.18
N PRO A 432 32.37 -25.19 -2.40
CA PRO A 432 31.98 -24.32 -3.51
C PRO A 432 30.83 -24.92 -4.32
N PHE A 433 29.96 -24.06 -4.86
CA PHE A 433 29.02 -24.46 -5.90
C PHE A 433 29.79 -24.64 -7.22
N SER A 434 30.05 -25.88 -7.60
CA SER A 434 30.40 -26.29 -8.96
C SER A 434 29.09 -26.60 -9.69
N CYS A 435 28.71 -25.76 -10.65
CA CYS A 435 27.61 -26.03 -11.57
C CYS A 435 28.15 -26.82 -12.76
N THR A 436 27.96 -28.14 -12.76
CA THR A 436 28.18 -28.99 -13.93
C THR A 436 26.82 -29.32 -14.53
N VAL A 437 26.57 -28.80 -15.73
CA VAL A 437 25.40 -29.10 -16.55
C VAL A 437 25.70 -30.36 -17.36
N GLU A 438 24.92 -31.43 -17.16
CA GLU A 438 24.82 -32.54 -18.13
C GLU A 438 23.43 -32.53 -18.78
N PRO A 439 23.34 -32.66 -20.12
CA PRO A 439 22.07 -32.63 -20.84
C PRO A 439 21.45 -34.03 -20.94
N ILE A 440 20.26 -34.23 -20.37
CA ILE A 440 19.45 -35.43 -20.64
C ILE A 440 18.61 -35.16 -21.90
N LEU A 441 19.16 -35.54 -23.05
CA LEU A 441 18.40 -35.84 -24.26
C LEU A 441 17.86 -37.28 -24.14
N SER A 442 16.54 -37.43 -24.04
CA SER A 442 15.88 -38.72 -24.23
C SER A 442 14.60 -38.56 -25.04
N LYS A 443 14.75 -38.91 -26.31
CA LYS A 443 13.73 -39.09 -27.35
C LYS A 443 12.51 -39.87 -26.83
N ARG A 444 11.31 -39.35 -27.06
CA ARG A 444 10.11 -40.18 -27.22
C ARG A 444 9.36 -39.78 -28.49
N SER A 445 9.50 -40.67 -29.46
CA SER A 445 8.67 -40.79 -30.65
C SER A 445 7.22 -41.06 -30.19
N LEU A 446 6.27 -40.25 -30.65
CA LEU A 446 4.86 -40.63 -30.62
C LEU A 446 4.42 -40.85 -32.06
N SER A 447 4.15 -42.12 -32.34
CA SER A 447 3.61 -42.65 -33.58
C SER A 447 2.22 -42.07 -33.83
N SER A 448 2.04 -41.46 -35.00
CA SER A 448 0.75 -41.04 -35.52
C SER A 448 -0.06 -42.27 -35.94
N THR A 449 -1.22 -42.48 -35.32
CA THR A 449 -2.27 -43.34 -35.89
C THR A 449 -3.43 -42.44 -36.29
N PHE A 450 -3.45 -42.06 -37.57
CA PHE A 450 -4.59 -41.41 -38.22
C PHE A 450 -5.72 -42.43 -38.37
N LEU A 451 -6.86 -42.19 -37.73
CA LEU A 451 -8.13 -42.83 -38.07
C LEU A 451 -8.89 -41.86 -38.99
N VAL A 452 -8.98 -42.25 -40.26
CA VAL A 452 -9.81 -41.61 -41.29
C VAL A 452 -11.26 -42.08 -41.09
N PRO A 453 -12.25 -41.19 -40.92
CA PRO A 453 -13.65 -41.58 -41.09
C PRO A 453 -13.98 -41.64 -42.58
N GLN A 454 -14.46 -42.79 -43.03
CA GLN A 454 -14.98 -42.98 -44.38
C GLN A 454 -16.21 -42.10 -44.62
N VAL A 455 -16.20 -41.48 -45.80
CA VAL A 455 -17.32 -40.80 -46.45
C VAL A 455 -18.44 -41.81 -46.70
N GLY A 456 -19.64 -41.51 -46.21
CA GLY A 456 -20.89 -42.17 -46.57
C GLY A 456 -21.85 -41.16 -47.17
N GLU A 457 -22.06 -41.25 -48.49
CA GLU A 457 -23.06 -40.48 -49.23
C GLU A 457 -24.49 -40.97 -49.00
N SER A 458 -25.45 -40.06 -49.27
CA SER A 458 -26.87 -40.29 -49.63
C SER A 458 -27.83 -40.42 -48.43
N LYS A 459 -28.98 -39.73 -48.35
CA LYS A 459 -29.95 -39.39 -49.40
C LYS A 459 -30.75 -38.12 -49.07
N LYS A 460 -31.24 -37.50 -50.16
CA LYS A 460 -32.37 -36.56 -50.25
C LYS A 460 -33.62 -37.04 -49.48
N HIS A 461 -34.25 -36.13 -48.74
CA HIS A 461 -35.62 -35.68 -49.00
C HIS A 461 -35.89 -34.32 -48.37
#